data_AF-A0A662MCI0-F1
#
_entry.id   AF-A0A662MCI0-F1
#
_cell.length_a   1.000
_cell.length_b   1.000
_cell.length_c   1.000
_cell.angle_alpha   90.00
_cell.angle_beta   90.00
_cell.angle_gamma   90.00
#
_symmetry.space_group_name_H-M   'P 1'
#
loop_
_entity.id
_entity.type
_entity.pdbx_description
1 polymer ?
#
loop_
_entity_poly.entity_id
_entity_poly.type
_entity_poly.pdbx_seq_one_letter_code
_entity_poly.pdbx_strand_id
1 'polypeptide(L)'
;MSICGDLNCSKCCHDREVVLTHDDVDRLLTMGHYEQTFARPSRHGHNLKELIFENGTCIFLKDGKCSVYQNRPTACRIFPYVTEDGKDAIDSGCPHGDIFRKDEIFISTGRDGFKHIIKDVERTISTAIE
;
A
#
# COMPACT_ATOMS: atom_id res chain seq x y z
N MET A 1 4.10 -12.63 13.75
CA MET A 1 4.42 -12.75 12.32
C MET A 1 3.12 -12.51 11.55
N SER A 2 3.15 -12.08 10.28
CA SER A 2 1.91 -11.84 9.52
C SER A 2 1.49 -13.07 8.73
N ILE A 3 0.20 -13.18 8.40
CA ILE A 3 -0.35 -14.25 7.57
C ILE A 3 0.48 -14.46 6.29
N CYS A 4 0.82 -13.38 5.58
CA CYS A 4 1.62 -13.49 4.35
C CYS A 4 3.06 -13.94 4.63
N GLY A 5 3.65 -13.57 5.75
CA GLY A 5 4.98 -14.03 6.16
C GLY A 5 5.02 -15.52 6.46
N ASP A 6 4.00 -16.02 7.16
CA ASP A 6 3.85 -17.44 7.51
C ASP A 6 3.65 -18.32 6.25
N LEU A 7 3.00 -17.76 5.23
CA LEU A 7 2.75 -18.42 3.94
C LEU A 7 3.84 -18.17 2.89
N ASN A 8 4.94 -17.48 3.25
CA ASN A 8 6.01 -17.08 2.34
C ASN A 8 5.50 -16.39 1.05
N CYS A 9 4.49 -15.52 1.20
CA CYS A 9 3.80 -14.86 0.11
C CYS A 9 4.26 -13.42 -0.08
N SER A 10 4.59 -13.06 -1.32
CA SER A 10 4.99 -11.70 -1.72
C SER A 10 4.05 -11.05 -2.73
N LYS A 11 2.83 -11.58 -2.94
CA LYS A 11 1.89 -11.11 -3.98
C LYS A 11 1.64 -9.60 -3.95
N CYS A 12 1.62 -8.97 -2.77
CA CYS A 12 1.43 -7.53 -2.62
C CYS A 12 2.57 -6.66 -3.19
N CYS A 13 3.71 -7.26 -3.53
CA CYS A 13 4.90 -6.62 -4.09
C CYS A 13 5.00 -6.73 -5.62
N HIS A 14 3.97 -7.28 -6.29
CA HIS A 14 3.96 -7.50 -7.74
C HIS A 14 2.74 -6.87 -8.40
N ASP A 15 2.96 -6.18 -9.53
CA ASP A 15 1.94 -5.65 -10.45
C ASP A 15 0.84 -4.83 -9.77
N ARG A 16 1.22 -3.86 -8.93
CA ARG A 16 0.29 -2.98 -8.22
C ARG A 16 0.63 -1.51 -8.41
N GLU A 17 -0.40 -0.68 -8.30
CA GLU A 17 -0.27 0.76 -8.12
C GLU A 17 -0.50 1.07 -6.64
N VAL A 18 0.48 1.71 -6.00
CA VAL A 18 0.47 1.98 -4.56
C VAL A 18 0.69 3.46 -4.36
N VAL A 19 -0.40 4.19 -4.09
CA VAL A 19 -0.31 5.59 -3.65
C VAL A 19 0.35 5.64 -2.29
N LEU A 20 1.27 6.58 -2.11
CA LEU A 20 1.96 6.85 -0.85
C LEU A 20 1.28 8.05 -0.18
N THR A 21 0.89 7.87 1.08
CA THR A 21 0.48 9.01 1.90
C THR A 21 1.70 9.82 2.34
N HIS A 22 1.47 11.04 2.84
CA HIS A 22 2.54 11.85 3.42
C HIS A 22 3.25 11.10 4.57
N ASP A 23 2.48 10.46 5.46
CA ASP A 23 3.02 9.64 6.55
C ASP A 23 3.86 8.45 6.04
N ASP A 24 3.53 7.89 4.87
CA ASP A 24 4.32 6.82 4.26
C ASP A 24 5.66 7.33 3.75
N VAL A 25 5.68 8.50 3.11
CA VAL A 25 6.91 9.15 2.66
C VAL A 25 7.81 9.48 3.84
N ASP A 26 7.29 10.16 4.87
CA ASP A 26 8.05 10.56 6.05
C ASP A 26 8.67 9.35 6.78
N ARG A 27 7.90 8.27 6.89
CA ARG A 27 8.36 7.03 7.51
C ARG A 27 9.50 6.38 6.74
N LEU A 28 9.44 6.35 5.41
CA LEU A 28 10.49 5.78 4.58
C LEU A 28 11.75 6.67 4.55
N LEU A 29 11.58 7.99 4.55
CA LEU A 29 12.69 8.95 4.69
C LEU A 29 13.43 8.74 6.02
N THR A 30 12.70 8.55 7.11
CA THR A 30 13.27 8.32 8.45
C THR A 30 14.11 7.04 8.53
N MET A 31 13.88 6.07 7.64
CA MET A 31 14.71 4.86 7.52
C MET A 31 16.04 5.09 6.78
N GLY A 32 16.28 6.31 6.29
CA GLY A 32 17.48 6.66 5.51
C GLY A 32 17.32 6.42 4.00
N HIS A 33 16.10 6.19 3.51
CA HIS A 33 15.85 6.18 2.07
C HIS A 33 15.74 7.61 1.52
N TYR A 34 16.22 7.83 0.31
CA TYR A 34 15.98 9.08 -0.41
C TYR A 34 14.67 8.98 -1.18
N GLU A 35 13.83 10.01 -1.15
CA GLU A 35 12.50 9.94 -1.75
C GLU A 35 12.50 9.44 -3.20
N GLN A 36 13.42 9.95 -4.02
CA GLN A 36 13.50 9.62 -5.45
C GLN A 36 13.87 8.15 -5.71
N THR A 37 14.31 7.42 -4.69
CA THR A 37 14.65 5.99 -4.78
C THR A 37 13.45 5.07 -4.58
N PHE A 38 12.37 5.56 -3.95
CA PHE A 38 11.20 4.74 -3.66
C PHE A 38 9.88 5.33 -4.15
N ALA A 39 9.80 6.64 -4.36
CA ALA A 39 8.60 7.33 -4.79
C ALA A 39 8.82 8.04 -6.13
N ARG A 40 7.76 8.07 -6.94
CA ARG A 40 7.68 8.89 -8.15
C ARG A 40 6.35 9.67 -8.17
N PRO A 41 6.23 10.74 -8.97
CA PRO A 41 4.93 11.38 -9.20
C PRO A 41 3.90 10.35 -9.66
N SER A 42 2.70 10.41 -9.08
CA SER A 42 1.62 9.51 -9.46
C SER A 42 1.17 9.79 -10.89
N ARG A 43 0.80 8.73 -11.60
CA ARG A 43 0.18 8.84 -12.93
C ARG A 43 -1.17 9.57 -12.89
N HIS A 44 -1.81 9.64 -11.73
CA HIS A 44 -3.06 10.37 -11.53
C HIS A 44 -2.85 11.89 -11.36
N GLY A 45 -1.61 12.37 -11.29
CA GLY A 45 -1.30 13.80 -11.17
C GLY A 45 -1.54 14.37 -9.76
N HIS A 46 -1.91 15.65 -9.69
CA HIS A 46 -2.29 16.35 -8.46
C HIS A 46 -1.27 16.30 -7.31
N ASN A 47 0.03 16.32 -7.62
CA ASN A 47 1.13 16.20 -6.66
C ASN A 47 1.11 14.92 -5.80
N LEU A 48 0.30 13.92 -6.18
CA LEU A 48 0.32 12.61 -5.53
C LEU A 48 1.62 11.89 -5.83
N LYS A 49 2.04 11.00 -4.92
CA LYS A 49 3.21 10.14 -5.09
C LYS A 49 2.78 8.69 -5.08
N GLU A 50 3.45 7.87 -5.87
CA GLU A 50 3.26 6.43 -5.89
C GLU A 50 4.60 5.70 -5.68
N LEU A 51 4.52 4.53 -5.07
CA LEU A 51 5.66 3.65 -4.85
C LEU A 51 6.21 3.16 -6.19
N ILE A 52 7.52 3.10 -6.33
CA ILE A 52 8.18 2.63 -7.55
C ILE A 52 8.09 1.10 -7.64
N PHE A 53 7.66 0.66 -8.82
CA PHE A 53 7.75 -0.72 -9.28
C PHE A 53 8.61 -0.75 -10.56
N GLU A 54 9.63 -1.60 -10.59
CA GLU A 54 10.50 -1.85 -11.73
C GLU A 54 10.13 -3.19 -12.37
N ASN A 55 9.76 -3.17 -13.65
CA ASN A 55 9.29 -4.37 -14.38
C ASN A 55 8.22 -5.16 -13.61
N GLY A 56 7.25 -4.45 -13.03
CA GLY A 56 6.16 -5.05 -12.25
C GLY A 56 6.55 -5.46 -10.82
N THR A 57 7.81 -5.30 -10.40
CA THR A 57 8.28 -5.70 -9.06
C THR A 57 8.56 -4.48 -8.18
N CYS A 58 8.06 -4.48 -6.94
CA CYS A 58 8.34 -3.44 -5.96
C CYS A 58 9.84 -3.38 -5.63
N ILE A 59 10.41 -2.17 -5.61
CA ILE A 59 11.85 -1.94 -5.33
C ILE A 59 12.31 -2.45 -3.96
N PHE A 60 11.37 -2.55 -3.00
CA PHE A 60 11.63 -3.09 -1.66
C PHE A 60 11.52 -4.62 -1.57
N LEU A 61 11.19 -5.34 -2.64
CA LEU A 61 11.23 -6.80 -2.64
C LEU A 61 12.69 -7.27 -2.75
N LYS A 62 13.16 -8.02 -1.75
CA LYS A 62 14.50 -8.65 -1.70
C LYS A 62 14.36 -10.09 -1.25
N ASP A 63 14.89 -11.02 -2.02
CA ASP A 63 14.87 -12.47 -1.71
C ASP A 63 13.46 -12.99 -1.34
N GLY A 64 12.44 -12.52 -2.07
CA GLY A 64 11.03 -12.88 -1.84
C GLY A 64 10.39 -12.23 -0.62
N LYS A 65 11.07 -11.31 0.08
CA LYS A 65 10.56 -10.62 1.28
C LYS A 65 10.63 -9.10 1.14
N CYS A 66 9.70 -8.40 1.77
CA CYS A 66 9.73 -6.94 1.80
C CYS A 66 10.81 -6.46 2.77
N SER A 67 11.80 -5.72 2.27
CA SER A 67 12.91 -5.18 3.08
C SER A 67 12.45 -4.12 4.09
N VAL A 68 11.29 -3.49 3.87
CA VAL A 68 10.71 -2.47 4.75
C VAL A 68 9.45 -2.96 5.46
N TYR A 69 9.29 -4.27 5.68
CA TYR A 69 8.02 -4.87 6.12
C TYR A 69 7.34 -4.18 7.32
N GLN A 70 8.10 -3.80 8.35
CA GLN A 70 7.55 -3.11 9.53
C GLN A 70 7.09 -1.67 9.23
N ASN A 71 7.74 -1.04 8.26
CA ASN A 71 7.51 0.36 7.85
C ASN A 71 6.75 0.48 6.53
N ARG A 72 6.21 -0.63 6.03
CA ARG A 72 5.53 -0.72 4.73
C ARG A 72 4.44 0.35 4.60
N PRO A 73 4.22 0.93 3.41
CA PRO A 73 3.18 1.94 3.19
C PRO A 73 1.79 1.47 3.65
N THR A 74 0.89 2.42 3.96
CA THR A 74 -0.46 2.11 4.46
C THR A 74 -1.23 1.20 3.51
N ALA A 75 -1.17 1.46 2.21
CA ALA A 75 -1.77 0.63 1.17
C ALA A 75 -1.18 -0.80 1.10
N CYS A 76 0.08 -0.99 1.53
CA CYS A 76 0.72 -2.30 1.67
C CYS A 76 0.37 -2.98 3.00
N ARG A 77 0.03 -2.22 4.05
CA ARG A 77 -0.43 -2.76 5.34
C ARG A 77 -1.80 -3.39 5.23
N ILE A 78 -2.71 -2.70 4.54
CA ILE A 78 -4.11 -3.11 4.43
C ILE A 78 -4.36 -4.13 3.32
N PHE A 79 -3.44 -4.33 2.36
CA PHE A 79 -3.62 -5.38 1.35
C PHE A 79 -3.79 -6.77 2.01
N PRO A 80 -4.77 -7.60 1.59
CA PRO A 80 -5.59 -7.50 0.38
C PRO A 80 -6.95 -6.78 0.51
N TYR A 81 -7.17 -5.94 1.53
CA TYR A 81 -8.36 -5.12 1.62
C TYR A 81 -8.47 -4.15 0.43
N VAL A 82 -9.67 -4.08 -0.16
CA VAL A 82 -10.06 -3.16 -1.22
C VAL A 82 -11.51 -2.71 -0.98
N THR A 83 -12.02 -1.81 -1.83
CA THR A 83 -13.44 -1.48 -1.88
C THR A 83 -14.01 -1.79 -3.25
N GLU A 84 -15.12 -2.50 -3.31
CA GLU A 84 -15.87 -2.77 -4.54
C GLU A 84 -17.29 -2.20 -4.36
N ASP A 85 -17.71 -1.32 -5.28
CA ASP A 85 -18.99 -0.59 -5.21
C ASP A 85 -19.25 0.09 -3.85
N GLY A 86 -18.21 0.66 -3.25
CA GLY A 86 -18.27 1.37 -1.97
C GLY A 86 -18.41 0.44 -0.74
N LYS A 87 -18.24 -0.88 -0.92
CA LYS A 87 -18.29 -1.87 0.17
C LYS A 87 -16.92 -2.48 0.41
N ASP A 88 -16.68 -2.90 1.63
CA ASP A 88 -15.48 -3.64 2.00
C ASP A 88 -15.38 -4.93 1.19
N ALA A 89 -14.23 -5.18 0.61
CA ALA A 89 -13.96 -6.37 -0.20
C ALA A 89 -12.51 -6.82 0.00
N ILE A 90 -12.23 -8.04 -0.48
CA ILE A 90 -10.90 -8.62 -0.50
C ILE A 90 -10.51 -8.89 -1.95
N ASP A 91 -9.36 -8.32 -2.35
CA ASP A 91 -8.79 -8.42 -3.68
C ASP A 91 -8.83 -9.88 -4.18
N SER A 92 -9.51 -10.08 -5.31
CA SER A 92 -9.70 -11.38 -5.93
C SER A 92 -8.39 -12.02 -6.42
N GLY A 93 -7.36 -11.23 -6.66
CA GLY A 93 -6.01 -11.67 -7.00
C GLY A 93 -5.16 -12.11 -5.80
N CYS A 94 -5.68 -12.01 -4.57
CA CYS A 94 -5.00 -12.54 -3.39
C CYS A 94 -5.16 -14.07 -3.30
N PRO A 95 -4.07 -14.86 -3.35
CA PRO A 95 -4.14 -16.32 -3.25
C PRO A 95 -4.59 -16.82 -1.86
N HIS A 96 -4.72 -15.92 -0.90
CA HIS A 96 -5.09 -16.21 0.48
C HIS A 96 -6.34 -15.43 0.91
N GLY A 97 -7.11 -14.90 -0.06
CA GLY A 97 -8.24 -14.00 0.22
C GLY A 97 -9.25 -14.58 1.20
N ASP A 98 -9.50 -15.89 1.16
CA ASP A 98 -10.46 -16.56 2.05
C ASP A 98 -10.08 -16.50 3.53
N ILE A 99 -8.79 -16.35 3.85
CA ILE A 99 -8.33 -16.15 5.23
C ILE A 99 -8.77 -14.77 5.70
N PHE A 100 -8.51 -13.73 4.89
CA PHE A 100 -8.82 -12.35 5.21
C PHE A 100 -10.33 -12.05 5.19
N ARG A 101 -11.10 -12.71 4.32
CA ARG A 101 -12.58 -12.58 4.28
C ARG A 101 -13.27 -12.98 5.58
N LYS A 102 -12.63 -13.83 6.38
CA LYS A 102 -13.15 -14.34 7.66
C LYS A 102 -12.61 -13.58 8.86
N ASP A 103 -11.71 -12.61 8.65
CA ASP A 103 -11.06 -11.85 9.71
C ASP A 103 -11.69 -10.45 9.83
N GLU A 104 -12.68 -10.33 10.73
CA GLU A 104 -13.40 -9.07 10.96
C GLU A 104 -12.49 -7.95 11.47
N ILE A 105 -11.44 -8.30 12.24
CA ILE A 105 -10.47 -7.32 12.77
C ILE A 105 -9.64 -6.77 11.61
N PHE A 106 -9.18 -7.65 10.72
CA PHE A 106 -8.46 -7.25 9.51
C PHE A 106 -9.34 -6.36 8.62
N ILE A 107 -10.59 -6.73 8.38
CA ILE A 107 -11.52 -5.92 7.56
C ILE A 107 -11.71 -4.53 8.18
N SER A 108 -11.93 -4.44 9.50
CA SER A 108 -12.06 -3.13 10.17
C SER A 108 -10.78 -2.30 10.05
N THR A 109 -9.62 -2.91 10.28
CA THR A 109 -8.32 -2.22 10.16
C THR A 109 -8.05 -1.78 8.72
N GLY A 110 -8.42 -2.61 7.75
CA GLY A 110 -8.32 -2.32 6.33
C GLY A 110 -9.17 -1.12 5.95
N ARG A 111 -10.42 -1.07 6.43
CA ARG A 111 -11.33 0.06 6.25
C ARG A 111 -10.76 1.36 6.81
N ASP A 112 -10.20 1.33 8.01
CA ASP A 112 -9.63 2.52 8.64
C ASP A 112 -8.38 3.02 7.91
N GLY A 113 -7.51 2.10 7.49
CA GLY A 113 -6.35 2.47 6.65
C GLY A 113 -6.76 3.00 5.28
N PHE A 114 -7.81 2.46 4.66
CA PHE A 114 -8.36 2.97 3.41
C PHE A 114 -8.98 4.36 3.57
N LYS A 115 -9.63 4.65 4.70
CA LYS A 115 -10.09 6.03 5.00
C LYS A 115 -8.93 7.00 5.16
N HIS A 116 -7.82 6.58 5.79
CA HIS A 116 -6.63 7.40 5.97
C HIS A 116 -5.97 7.77 4.63
N ILE A 117 -5.55 6.77 3.85
CA ILE A 117 -5.88 6.66 2.43
C ILE A 117 -6.45 7.88 1.70
N ILE A 118 -7.76 7.79 1.51
CA ILE A 118 -8.60 8.75 0.81
C ILE A 118 -8.48 10.15 1.40
N LYS A 119 -8.47 10.29 2.73
CA LYS A 119 -8.33 11.61 3.37
C LYS A 119 -7.03 12.31 2.99
N ASP A 120 -5.92 11.59 2.92
CA ASP A 120 -4.64 12.16 2.50
C ASP A 120 -4.66 12.55 1.02
N VAL A 121 -5.24 11.69 0.18
CA VAL A 121 -5.40 11.95 -1.27
C VAL A 121 -6.26 13.20 -1.52
N GLU A 122 -7.43 13.29 -0.90
CA GLU A 122 -8.35 14.43 -1.03
C GLU A 122 -7.68 15.74 -0.62
N ARG A 123 -6.97 15.74 0.52
CA ARG A 123 -6.20 16.89 0.99
C ARG A 123 -5.15 17.30 -0.04
N THR A 124 -4.41 16.35 -0.58
CA THR A 124 -3.34 16.62 -1.56
C THR A 124 -3.89 17.22 -2.84
N ILE A 125 -4.98 16.65 -3.36
CA ILE A 125 -5.66 17.15 -4.56
C ILE A 125 -6.16 18.58 -4.34
N SER A 126 -6.79 18.86 -3.21
CA SER A 126 -7.30 20.21 -2.89
C SER A 126 -6.18 21.26 -2.90
N THR A 127 -5.00 20.94 -2.35
CA THR A 127 -3.85 21.85 -2.32
C THR A 127 -3.11 21.99 -3.64
N ALA A 128 -3.36 21.10 -4.61
CA ALA A 128 -2.69 21.13 -5.91
C ALA A 128 -3.42 21.99 -6.96
N ILE A 129 -4.64 22.43 -6.66
CA ILE A 129 -5.51 23.24 -7.53
C ILE A 129 -5.42 24.74 -7.17
N GLU A 130 -4.87 25.07 -5.99
CA GLU A 130 -4.52 26.42 -5.55
C GLU A 130 -3.17 26.89 -6.13
#